data_AF-A0A162FDA5-F1
#
_entry.id   AF-A0A162FDA5-F1
#
_cell.length_a   1.000
_cell.length_b   1.000
_cell.length_c   1.000
_cell.angle_alpha   90.00
_cell.angle_beta   90.00
_cell.angle_gamma   90.00
#
_symmetry.space_group_name_H-M   'P 1'
#
loop_
_entity.id
_entity.type
_entity.pdbx_description
1 polymer ?
#
loop_
_entity_poly.entity_id
_entity_poly.type
_entity_poly.pdbx_seq_one_letter_code
_entity_poly.pdbx_strand_id
1 'polypeptide(L)' 'MKYETKIQKVAGSLTTTIPSTARDFFNLKKGDTLIWEIDFKNDTMTVCKKE' A
#
# COMPACT_ATOMS: atom_id res chain seq x y z
N MET A 1 13.28 7.85 -1.99
CA MET A 1 13.18 7.22 -0.65
C MET A 1 12.67 5.80 -0.84
N LYS A 2 13.25 4.79 -0.15
CA LYS A 2 12.84 3.38 -0.27
C LYS A 2 12.48 2.84 1.11
N TYR A 3 11.39 2.09 1.20
CA TYR A 3 11.00 1.34 2.39
C TYR A 3 10.81 -0.11 2.00
N GLU A 4 11.29 -1.03 2.83
CA GLU A 4 11.05 -2.45 2.69
C GLU A 4 10.05 -2.88 3.76
N THR A 5 9.01 -3.60 3.35
CA THR A 5 8.00 -4.17 4.25
C THR A 5 7.81 -5.63 3.90
N LYS A 6 7.52 -6.45 4.92
CA LYS A 6 7.29 -7.88 4.73
C LYS A 6 5.80 -8.16 4.61
N ILE A 7 5.44 -9.03 3.68
CA ILE A 7 4.08 -9.53 3.56
C ILE A 7 3.75 -10.42 4.76
N GLN A 8 2.56 -10.24 5.31
CA GLN A 8 2.00 -11.02 6.40
C GLN A 8 0.65 -11.61 5.98
N LYS A 9 0.27 -12.75 6.56
CA LYS A 9 -1.03 -13.37 6.33
C LYS A 9 -1.95 -13.08 7.52
N VAL A 10 -3.07 -12.40 7.27
CA VAL A 10 -4.07 -12.03 8.28
C VAL A 10 -5.44 -12.44 7.77
N ALA A 11 -6.17 -13.24 8.56
CA ALA A 11 -7.52 -13.72 8.22
C ALA A 11 -7.66 -14.31 6.79
N GLY A 12 -6.62 -14.97 6.30
CA GLY A 12 -6.59 -15.57 4.96
C GLY A 12 -6.11 -14.63 3.84
N SER A 13 -6.05 -13.31 4.09
CA SER A 13 -5.54 -12.32 3.15
C SER A 13 -4.05 -12.06 3.32
N LEU A 14 -3.36 -11.70 2.23
CA LEU A 14 -2.02 -11.14 2.28
C LEU A 14 -2.11 -9.64 2.53
N THR A 15 -1.32 -9.16 3.47
CA THR A 15 -1.29 -7.75 3.89
C THR A 15 0.15 -7.29 4.03
N THR A 16 0.39 -6.00 3.84
CA THR A 16 1.67 -5.38 4.19
C THR A 16 1.42 -4.09 4.93
N THR A 17 2.37 -3.70 5.76
CA THR A 17 2.28 -2.45 6.53
C THR A 17 2.58 -1.27 5.61
N ILE A 18 1.80 -0.19 5.73
CA ILE A 18 2.13 1.10 5.11
C ILE A 18 3.10 1.83 6.07
N PRO A 19 4.31 2.22 5.63
CA PRO A 19 5.26 2.96 6.47
C PRO A 19 4.64 4.25 7.01
N SER A 20 4.96 4.63 8.26
CA SER A 20 4.39 5.82 8.91
C SER A 20 4.59 7.08 8.09
N THR A 21 5.78 7.27 7.51
CA THR A 21 6.07 8.43 6.65
C THR A 21 5.12 8.53 5.46
N ALA A 22 4.81 7.41 4.80
CA ALA A 22 3.88 7.40 3.67
C ALA A 22 2.44 7.63 4.15
N ARG A 23 2.03 6.97 5.25
CA ARG A 23 0.72 7.16 5.87
C ARG A 23 0.48 8.63 6.22
N ASP A 24 1.47 9.28 6.84
CA ASP A 24 1.35 10.65 7.32
C ASP A 24 1.41 11.66 6.15
N PHE A 25 2.30 11.44 5.17
CA PHE A 25 2.40 12.26 3.96
C PHE A 25 1.11 12.25 3.12
N PHE A 26 0.53 11.07 2.90
CA PHE A 26 -0.74 10.92 2.16
C PHE A 26 -1.99 11.11 3.05
N ASN A 27 -1.82 11.44 4.33
CA ASN A 27 -2.89 11.61 5.31
C ASN A 27 -3.90 10.45 5.29
N LEU A 28 -3.39 9.22 5.30
CA LEU A 28 -4.19 8.00 5.27
C LEU A 28 -4.80 7.72 6.64
N LYS A 29 -6.10 7.43 6.65
CA LYS A 29 -6.89 7.16 7.84
C LYS A 29 -7.61 5.82 7.72
N LYS A 30 -7.99 5.25 8.86
CA LYS A 30 -8.84 4.06 8.89
C LYS A 30 -10.15 4.36 8.16
N GLY A 31 -10.50 3.50 7.20
CA GLY A 31 -11.71 3.66 6.37
C GLY A 31 -11.43 4.29 5.01
N ASP A 32 -10.25 4.87 4.79
CA ASP A 32 -9.85 5.34 3.46
C ASP A 32 -9.76 4.16 2.48
N THR A 33 -10.12 4.42 1.22
CA THR A 33 -9.99 3.46 0.13
C THR A 33 -8.70 3.73 -0.65
N LEU A 34 -7.96 2.67 -0.95
CA LEU A 34 -6.77 2.73 -1.81
C LEU A 34 -7.04 2.00 -3.12
N ILE A 35 -6.52 2.54 -4.21
CA ILE A 35 -6.53 1.93 -5.55
C ILE A 35 -5.13 1.40 -5.83
N TRP A 36 -5.07 0.17 -6.34
CA TRP A 36 -3.84 -0.50 -6.71
C TRP A 36 -3.83 -0.67 -8.23
N GLU A 37 -2.86 -0.05 -8.88
CA GLU A 37 -2.63 -0.18 -10.32
C GLU A 37 -1.42 -1.10 -10.52
N ILE A 38 -1.62 -2.19 -11.26
CA ILE A 38 -0.62 -3.24 -11.46
C ILE A 38 -0.20 -3.24 -12.92
N ASP A 39 1.08 -3.00 -13.17
CA ASP A 39 1.70 -3.15 -14.48
C ASP A 39 2.57 -4.40 -14.49
N PHE A 40 2.01 -5.48 -15.05
CA PHE A 40 2.68 -6.77 -15.18
C PHE A 40 3.87 -6.76 -16.15
N LYS A 41 3.95 -5.81 -17.08
CA LYS A 41 5.07 -5.74 -18.03
C LYS A 41 6.34 -5.26 -17.35
N ASN A 42 6.20 -4.28 -16.47
CA ASN A 42 7.31 -3.66 -15.78
C ASN A 42 7.52 -4.21 -14.36
N ASP A 43 6.69 -5.16 -13.93
CA ASP A 43 6.68 -5.71 -12.56
C ASP A 43 6.57 -4.60 -11.51
N THR A 44 5.66 -3.66 -11.75
CA THR A 44 5.43 -2.52 -10.86
C THR A 44 3.99 -2.47 -10.37
N MET A 45 3.84 -1.93 -9.17
CA MET A 45 2.56 -1.75 -8.52
C MET A 45 2.54 -0.39 -7.86
N THR A 46 1.56 0.43 -8.23
CA THR A 46 1.36 1.78 -7.70
C THR A 46 0.13 1.79 -6.82
N VAL A 47 0.22 2.45 -5.67
CA VAL A 47 -0.88 2.57 -4.71
C VAL A 47 -1.22 4.03 -4.52
N CYS A 48 -2.48 4.37 -4.78
CA CYS A 48 -2.99 5.74 -4.69
C CYS A 48 -4.19 5.79 -3.74
N LYS A 49 -4.35 6.90 -3.01
CA LYS A 49 -5.58 7.17 -2.26
C LYS A 49 -6.70 7.49 -3.26
N LYS A 50 -7.87 6.88 -3.08
CA LYS A 50 -9.07 7.26 -3.82
C LYS A 50 -9.56 8.60 -3.29
N GLU A 51 -9.73 9.58 -4.18
CA GLU A 51 -10.30 10.90 -3.87
C GLU A 51 -11.70 10.81 -3.26
#